data_AF-A0A9E1YYS4-F1
#
_entry.id   AF-A0A9E1YYS4-F1
#
_cell.length_a   1.000
_cell.length_b   1.000
_cell.length_c   1.000
_cell.angle_alpha   90.00
_cell.angle_beta   90.00
_cell.angle_gamma   90.00
#
_symmetry.space_group_name_H-M   'P 1'
#
loop_
_entity.id
_entity.type
_entity.pdbx_description
1 polymer ?
#
loop_
_entity_poly.entity_id
_entity_poly.type
_entity_poly.pdbx_seq_one_letter_code
_entity_poly.pdbx_strand_id
1 'polypeptide(L)'
;MVKHIMKWCVGVFVGFVLVYGAWVGIAMTRSATISVDYVAKLNETASAVPEEDRAWPIYRDASIALKEHEMPSSVFYDNDLEEPEWPSEEGWAYFETWLQEHIDTLALVRTGANKDGFGLILQGRVQEEDKELWPAQFASQNDEPYDGSVLSILLPQLAEMRQMTKLLACDAKSAAFTGDAERCLLDIESMLFIGTHMREHPFLISDLVCFSMYGLAFKTIGEILEHVPTLFSQQQFAQLERTLIHLDDSLGLRLIGERYLMYDLLQRVYTDNGNGDGNIIPLESEQMLQEAEFSTGDSSVTSLTPALFAPIIDVFASSRKELREEYDRRMDIMEQYIGVPLYELMALPNAFGEQLHEAPSSTIDPYFLVNLLMPALDQAILQGEYTRAKRDATLATLYAAQVFNKTGEWPTDLASAGVVDAWSGAPFLIKMKNGSPVLYSVGSNQTDNGGEHRKDAQKWSAVSTGDWVLWPSPE
;
A
#
# COMPACT_ATOMS: atom_id res chain seq x y z
N MET A 1 27.71 28.51 60.41
CA MET A 1 27.96 27.51 59.36
C MET A 1 26.68 27.14 58.61
N VAL A 2 25.66 26.58 59.26
CA VAL A 2 24.37 26.17 58.64
C VAL A 2 23.65 27.29 57.87
N LYS A 3 23.55 28.51 58.42
CA LYS A 3 22.94 29.67 57.72
C LYS A 3 23.71 30.14 56.47
N HIS A 4 25.02 29.91 56.39
CA HIS A 4 25.81 30.26 55.20
C HIS A 4 25.67 29.19 54.12
N ILE A 5 25.67 27.91 54.51
CA ILE A 5 25.39 26.80 53.60
C ILE A 5 23.99 26.93 53.01
N MET A 6 22.97 27.22 53.84
CA MET A 6 21.60 27.40 53.37
C MET A 6 21.44 28.58 52.41
N LYS A 7 22.11 29.72 52.65
CA LYS A 7 22.12 30.85 51.71
C LYS A 7 22.81 30.50 50.38
N TRP A 8 23.88 29.71 50.43
CA TRP A 8 24.57 29.22 49.23
C TRP A 8 23.70 28.25 48.43
N CYS A 9 23.05 27.28 49.09
CA CYS A 9 22.13 26.35 48.43
C CYS A 9 20.95 27.08 47.79
N VAL A 10 20.37 28.08 48.47
CA VAL A 10 19.30 28.93 47.89
C VAL A 10 19.81 29.73 46.71
N GLY A 11 21.01 30.32 46.78
CA GLY A 11 21.60 31.06 45.67
C GLY A 11 21.87 30.19 44.44
N VAL A 12 22.41 28.99 44.64
CA VAL A 12 22.61 28.00 43.57
C VAL A 12 21.29 27.57 42.96
N PHE A 13 20.29 27.25 43.79
CA PHE A 13 18.96 26.88 43.32
C PHE A 13 18.30 27.99 42.48
N VAL A 14 18.34 29.24 42.95
CA VAL A 14 17.82 30.39 42.19
C VAL A 14 18.59 30.57 40.87
N GLY A 15 19.90 30.37 40.87
CA GLY A 15 20.72 30.39 39.65
C GLY A 15 20.28 29.33 38.63
N PHE A 16 20.06 28.08 39.08
CA PHE A 16 19.54 27.01 38.23
C PHE A 16 18.16 27.34 37.66
N VAL A 17 17.24 27.87 38.48
CA VAL A 17 15.90 28.26 38.03
C VAL A 17 15.94 29.37 36.98
N LEU A 18 16.84 30.36 37.12
CA LEU A 18 17.00 31.44 36.14
C LEU A 18 17.58 30.95 34.82
N VAL A 19 18.62 30.11 34.86
CA VAL A 19 19.20 29.49 33.65
C VAL A 19 18.16 28.62 32.95
N TYR A 20 17.43 27.81 33.71
CA TYR A 20 16.35 26.99 33.18
C TYR A 20 15.24 27.84 32.56
N GLY A 21 14.79 28.90 33.24
CA GLY A 21 13.77 29.81 32.73
C GLY A 21 14.19 30.54 31.44
N ALA A 22 15.46 30.93 31.34
CA ALA A 22 16.01 31.50 30.11
C ALA A 22 16.02 30.48 28.96
N TRP A 23 16.37 29.22 29.26
CA TRP A 23 16.39 28.15 28.29
C TRP A 23 14.97 27.78 27.81
N VAL A 24 13.98 27.73 28.71
CA VAL A 24 12.55 27.62 28.34
C VAL A 24 12.13 28.78 27.43
N GLY A 25 12.51 30.02 27.76
CA GLY A 25 12.18 31.19 26.93
C GLY A 25 12.77 31.10 25.52
N ILE A 26 14.00 30.60 25.37
CA ILE A 26 14.62 30.35 24.06
C ILE A 26 13.89 29.22 23.32
N ALA A 27 13.57 28.12 24.00
CA ALA A 27 12.86 26.99 23.37
C ALA A 27 11.47 27.39 22.85
N MET A 28 10.76 28.25 23.59
CA MET A 28 9.43 28.76 23.21
C MET A 28 9.43 29.80 22.09
N THR A 29 10.60 30.31 21.69
CA THR A 29 10.74 31.30 20.61
C THR A 29 11.32 30.69 19.33
N ARG A 30 11.51 29.37 19.31
CA ARG A 30 11.96 28.63 18.11
C ARG A 30 10.88 28.65 17.04
N SER A 31 11.31 28.71 15.78
CA SER A 31 10.44 28.65 14.62
C SER A 31 11.00 27.67 13.59
N ALA A 32 10.10 27.02 12.85
CA ALA A 32 10.45 26.12 11.76
C ALA A 32 11.10 26.88 10.60
N THR A 33 11.96 26.20 9.85
CA THR A 33 12.50 26.71 8.58
C THR A 33 12.12 25.73 7.47
N ILE A 34 10.98 25.99 6.84
CA ILE A 34 10.48 25.21 5.71
C ILE A 34 11.28 25.65 4.48
N SER A 35 12.08 24.74 3.93
CA SER A 35 13.05 25.03 2.87
C SER A 35 12.81 24.25 1.59
N VAL A 36 12.10 23.11 1.68
CA VAL A 36 11.81 22.23 0.55
C VAL A 36 10.31 21.98 0.50
N ASP A 37 9.72 22.14 -0.69
CA ASP A 37 8.33 21.76 -0.96
C ASP A 37 8.28 20.29 -1.35
N TYR A 38 8.07 19.41 -0.38
CA TYR A 38 7.96 17.97 -0.61
C TYR A 38 6.64 17.56 -1.27
N VAL A 39 5.60 18.39 -1.18
CA VAL A 39 4.33 18.17 -1.90
C VAL A 39 4.54 18.33 -3.40
N ALA A 40 5.30 19.35 -3.83
CA ALA A 40 5.72 19.48 -5.21
C ALA A 40 6.52 18.26 -5.69
N LYS A 41 7.41 17.72 -4.84
CA LYS A 41 8.17 16.50 -5.17
C LYS A 41 7.30 15.27 -5.36
N LEU A 42 6.28 15.10 -4.53
CA LEU A 42 5.31 14.01 -4.67
C LEU A 42 4.47 14.12 -5.95
N ASN A 43 4.25 15.34 -6.43
CA ASN A 43 3.49 15.65 -7.63
C ASN A 43 4.32 15.72 -8.92
N GLU A 44 5.65 15.50 -8.88
CA GLU A 44 6.53 15.61 -10.05
C GLU A 44 6.05 14.72 -11.21
N THR A 45 5.72 13.44 -10.93
CA THR A 45 5.20 12.50 -11.94
C THR A 45 3.83 12.93 -12.47
N ALA A 46 2.89 13.26 -11.58
CA ALA A 46 1.53 13.66 -11.94
C ALA A 46 1.47 14.94 -12.77
N SER A 47 2.32 15.90 -12.41
CA SER A 47 2.41 17.18 -13.12
C SER A 47 3.03 17.04 -14.51
N ALA A 48 3.84 16.01 -14.74
CA ALA A 48 4.46 15.74 -16.03
C ALA A 48 3.48 15.12 -17.06
N VAL A 49 2.34 14.60 -16.62
CA VAL A 49 1.31 14.04 -17.51
C VAL A 49 0.57 15.18 -18.24
N PRO A 50 0.59 15.22 -19.60
CA PRO A 50 -0.19 16.17 -20.38
C PRO A 50 -1.68 16.10 -20.05
N GLU A 51 -2.39 17.24 -20.05
CA GLU A 51 -3.79 17.31 -19.62
C GLU A 51 -4.71 16.37 -20.40
N GLU A 52 -4.48 16.22 -21.70
CA GLU A 52 -5.22 15.31 -22.59
C GLU A 52 -5.01 13.82 -22.28
N ASP A 53 -3.90 13.50 -21.62
CA ASP A 53 -3.46 12.14 -21.31
C ASP A 53 -3.70 11.76 -19.84
N ARG A 54 -4.37 12.62 -19.06
CA ARG A 54 -4.72 12.34 -17.65
C ARG A 54 -5.96 11.45 -17.54
N ALA A 55 -5.84 10.40 -16.75
CA ALA A 55 -6.95 9.52 -16.42
C ALA A 55 -7.90 10.10 -15.37
N TRP A 56 -7.39 10.92 -14.43
CA TRP A 56 -8.14 11.37 -13.26
C TRP A 56 -9.49 12.00 -13.56
N PRO A 57 -9.64 12.94 -14.52
CA PRO A 57 -10.95 13.51 -14.82
C PRO A 57 -11.98 12.45 -15.25
N ILE A 58 -11.54 11.44 -16.00
CA ILE A 58 -12.40 10.34 -16.48
C ILE A 58 -12.77 9.43 -15.31
N TYR A 59 -11.80 9.09 -14.47
CA TYR A 59 -12.05 8.28 -13.28
C TYR A 59 -12.92 8.97 -12.25
N ARG A 60 -12.83 10.30 -12.11
CA ARG A 60 -13.73 11.07 -11.27
C ARG A 60 -15.17 10.93 -11.75
N ASP A 61 -15.42 11.13 -13.04
CA ASP A 61 -16.75 10.99 -13.62
C ASP A 61 -17.28 9.55 -13.43
N ALA A 62 -16.42 8.54 -13.65
CA ALA A 62 -16.75 7.15 -13.39
C ALA A 62 -17.07 6.88 -11.91
N SER A 63 -16.33 7.49 -10.98
CA SER A 63 -16.53 7.31 -9.55
C SER A 63 -17.81 7.98 -9.05
N ILE A 64 -18.17 9.14 -9.59
CA ILE A 64 -19.45 9.79 -9.32
C ILE A 64 -20.60 8.89 -9.79
N ALA A 65 -20.53 8.40 -11.04
CA ALA A 65 -21.54 7.50 -11.59
C ALA A 65 -21.65 6.18 -10.80
N LEU A 66 -20.51 5.63 -10.34
CA LEU A 66 -20.48 4.40 -9.55
C LEU A 66 -21.15 4.55 -8.18
N LYS A 67 -21.18 5.76 -7.62
CA LYS A 67 -21.85 6.03 -6.33
C LYS A 67 -23.38 6.17 -6.45
N GLU A 68 -23.92 6.28 -7.66
CA GLU A 68 -25.38 6.34 -7.85
C GLU A 68 -26.05 5.00 -7.52
N HIS A 69 -25.38 3.88 -7.80
CA HIS A 69 -25.87 2.53 -7.55
C HIS A 69 -24.75 1.70 -6.89
N GLU A 70 -24.88 1.48 -5.58
CA GLU A 70 -23.87 0.72 -4.83
C GLU A 70 -23.86 -0.76 -5.25
N MET A 71 -22.68 -1.38 -5.16
CA MET A 71 -22.53 -2.82 -5.36
C MET A 71 -23.50 -3.60 -4.45
N PRO A 72 -24.14 -4.67 -4.94
CA PRO A 72 -25.20 -5.38 -4.21
C PRO A 72 -24.73 -6.20 -2.99
N SER A 73 -23.54 -5.94 -2.43
CA SER A 73 -22.97 -6.69 -1.31
C SER A 73 -23.86 -6.72 -0.07
N SER A 74 -24.62 -5.65 0.20
CA SER A 74 -25.57 -5.60 1.32
C SER A 74 -26.72 -6.60 1.19
N VAL A 75 -27.16 -6.90 -0.04
CA VAL A 75 -28.26 -7.83 -0.30
C VAL A 75 -27.93 -9.24 0.20
N PHE A 76 -26.68 -9.68 0.02
CA PHE A 76 -26.26 -11.01 0.48
C PHE A 76 -26.20 -11.07 2.00
N TYR A 77 -25.66 -10.04 2.65
CA TYR A 77 -25.63 -9.94 4.11
C TYR A 77 -27.04 -9.88 4.72
N ASP A 78 -27.90 -9.00 4.22
CA ASP A 78 -29.24 -8.76 4.77
C ASP A 78 -30.18 -9.97 4.63
N ASN A 79 -29.94 -10.80 3.62
CA ASN A 79 -30.74 -12.00 3.34
C ASN A 79 -30.07 -13.31 3.77
N ASP A 80 -28.92 -13.26 4.47
CA ASP A 80 -28.15 -14.45 4.90
C ASP A 80 -27.84 -15.40 3.72
N LEU A 81 -27.47 -14.81 2.58
CA LEU A 81 -27.07 -15.51 1.36
C LEU A 81 -25.55 -15.50 1.23
N GLU A 82 -25.00 -16.57 0.66
CA GLU A 82 -23.61 -16.60 0.22
C GLU A 82 -23.45 -15.68 -1.01
N GLU A 83 -22.42 -14.82 -0.98
CA GLU A 83 -22.11 -13.94 -2.11
C GLU A 83 -21.56 -14.79 -3.27
N PRO A 84 -22.17 -14.77 -4.46
CA PRO A 84 -21.78 -15.64 -5.56
C PRO A 84 -20.42 -15.21 -6.12
N GLU A 85 -19.54 -16.19 -6.33
CA GLU A 85 -18.21 -15.99 -6.92
C GLU A 85 -18.22 -16.13 -8.44
N TRP A 86 -19.21 -16.83 -9.02
CA TRP A 86 -19.31 -17.09 -10.46
C TRP A 86 -20.73 -16.90 -11.04
N PRO A 87 -20.89 -16.50 -12.33
CA PRO A 87 -22.19 -16.23 -12.93
C PRO A 87 -23.26 -17.33 -12.93
N SER A 88 -22.87 -18.59 -12.76
CA SER A 88 -23.84 -19.70 -12.68
C SER A 88 -24.47 -19.87 -11.30
N GLU A 89 -23.97 -19.16 -10.29
CA GLU A 89 -24.37 -19.35 -8.89
C GLU A 89 -25.62 -18.54 -8.53
N GLU A 90 -26.31 -19.00 -7.49
CA GLU A 90 -27.50 -18.33 -6.98
C GLU A 90 -27.16 -16.92 -6.50
N GLY A 91 -27.98 -15.93 -6.85
CA GLY A 91 -27.76 -14.53 -6.48
C GLY A 91 -26.97 -13.70 -7.48
N TRP A 92 -26.32 -14.29 -8.50
CA TRP A 92 -25.54 -13.51 -9.48
C TRP A 92 -26.39 -12.50 -10.28
N ALA A 93 -27.70 -12.72 -10.39
CA ALA A 93 -28.63 -11.79 -11.04
C ALA A 93 -28.60 -10.36 -10.44
N TYR A 94 -28.22 -10.21 -9.16
CA TYR A 94 -28.02 -8.89 -8.56
C TYR A 94 -26.81 -8.17 -9.18
N PHE A 95 -25.70 -8.90 -9.40
CA PHE A 95 -24.55 -8.36 -10.11
C PHE A 95 -24.86 -8.07 -11.57
N GLU A 96 -25.64 -8.92 -12.27
CA GLU A 96 -26.04 -8.62 -13.65
C GLU A 96 -26.83 -7.32 -13.78
N THR A 97 -27.77 -7.09 -12.85
CA THR A 97 -28.56 -5.85 -12.80
C THR A 97 -27.64 -4.65 -12.56
N TRP A 98 -26.75 -4.75 -11.57
CA TRP A 98 -25.78 -3.71 -11.25
C TRP A 98 -24.82 -3.41 -12.43
N LEU A 99 -24.33 -4.44 -13.13
CA LEU A 99 -23.49 -4.27 -14.32
C LEU A 99 -24.26 -3.57 -15.46
N GLN A 100 -25.56 -3.85 -15.63
CA GLN A 100 -26.39 -3.16 -16.63
C GLN A 100 -26.57 -1.68 -16.31
N GLU A 101 -26.71 -1.33 -15.04
CA GLU A 101 -26.78 0.07 -14.57
C GLU A 101 -25.45 0.82 -14.78
N HIS A 102 -24.33 0.10 -14.86
CA HIS A 102 -22.98 0.65 -14.99
C HIS A 102 -22.30 0.43 -16.35
N ILE A 103 -23.04 0.16 -17.44
CA ILE A 103 -22.44 -0.01 -18.78
C ILE A 103 -21.62 1.22 -19.20
N ASP A 104 -22.18 2.42 -19.00
CA ASP A 104 -21.49 3.66 -19.35
C ASP A 104 -20.31 3.94 -18.39
N THR A 105 -20.45 3.59 -17.11
CA THR A 105 -19.36 3.65 -16.13
C THR A 105 -18.19 2.76 -16.54
N LEU A 106 -18.45 1.50 -16.93
CA LEU A 106 -17.44 0.57 -17.44
C LEU A 106 -16.67 1.15 -18.64
N ALA A 107 -17.38 1.81 -19.56
CA ALA A 107 -16.74 2.47 -20.71
C ALA A 107 -15.82 3.63 -20.28
N LEU A 108 -16.23 4.43 -19.29
CA LEU A 108 -15.37 5.47 -18.71
C LEU A 108 -14.14 4.86 -18.04
N VAL A 109 -14.31 3.83 -17.22
CA VAL A 109 -13.20 3.16 -16.52
C VAL A 109 -12.18 2.61 -17.52
N ARG A 110 -12.62 1.89 -18.57
CA ARG A 110 -11.74 1.38 -19.63
C ARG A 110 -11.02 2.49 -20.38
N THR A 111 -11.72 3.60 -20.65
CA THR A 111 -11.12 4.78 -21.30
C THR A 111 -10.05 5.42 -20.42
N GLY A 112 -10.32 5.56 -19.12
CA GLY A 112 -9.36 6.05 -18.13
C GLY A 112 -8.15 5.13 -18.01
N ALA A 113 -8.37 3.82 -17.97
CA ALA A 113 -7.30 2.81 -17.87
C ALA A 113 -6.33 2.86 -19.05
N ASN A 114 -6.80 3.24 -20.24
CA ASN A 114 -5.98 3.36 -21.44
C ASN A 114 -5.28 4.73 -21.58
N LYS A 115 -5.27 5.57 -20.52
CA LYS A 115 -4.51 6.82 -20.47
C LYS A 115 -3.07 6.59 -19.99
N ASP A 116 -2.16 7.44 -20.47
CA ASP A 116 -0.72 7.30 -20.20
C ASP A 116 -0.36 7.60 -18.74
N GLY A 117 -1.16 8.41 -18.03
CA GLY A 117 -0.93 8.73 -16.62
C GLY A 117 -2.20 9.02 -15.85
N PHE A 118 -2.12 8.91 -14.53
CA PHE A 118 -3.23 9.20 -13.64
C PHE A 118 -3.53 10.70 -13.61
N GLY A 119 -2.51 11.53 -13.40
CA GLY A 119 -2.58 12.99 -13.50
C GLY A 119 -3.32 13.70 -12.36
N LEU A 120 -3.58 13.03 -11.24
CA LEU A 120 -4.15 13.68 -10.06
C LEU A 120 -3.06 14.44 -9.31
N ILE A 121 -3.26 15.74 -9.12
CA ILE A 121 -2.38 16.56 -8.30
C ILE A 121 -2.82 16.46 -6.83
N LEU A 122 -1.94 15.94 -5.99
CA LEU A 122 -2.15 15.89 -4.54
C LEU A 122 -2.11 17.30 -3.98
N GLN A 123 -3.20 17.66 -3.32
CA GLN A 123 -3.31 18.86 -2.53
C GLN A 123 -3.85 18.40 -1.18
N GLY A 124 -3.42 19.01 -0.07
CA GLY A 124 -3.91 18.67 1.27
C GLY A 124 -5.39 19.01 1.50
N ARG A 125 -6.18 19.16 0.42
CA ARG A 125 -7.61 19.52 0.38
C ARG A 125 -8.29 18.91 -0.83
N VAL A 126 -9.54 18.54 -0.62
CA VAL A 126 -10.54 18.31 -1.65
C VAL A 126 -10.80 19.60 -2.40
N GLN A 127 -10.64 19.56 -3.72
CA GLN A 127 -10.91 20.67 -4.62
C GLN A 127 -12.41 20.85 -4.84
N GLU A 128 -12.85 22.05 -5.25
CA GLU A 128 -14.27 22.29 -5.55
C GLU A 128 -14.77 21.34 -6.66
N GLU A 129 -13.92 20.99 -7.63
CA GLU A 129 -14.26 20.05 -8.70
C GLU A 129 -14.44 18.59 -8.23
N ASP A 130 -13.86 18.22 -7.08
CA ASP A 130 -13.95 16.86 -6.52
C ASP A 130 -14.94 16.78 -5.34
N LYS A 131 -15.62 17.89 -5.02
CA LYS A 131 -16.55 18.00 -3.89
C LYS A 131 -17.71 17.02 -3.97
N GLU A 132 -18.25 16.79 -5.17
CA GLU A 132 -19.32 15.82 -5.39
C GLU A 132 -18.88 14.40 -5.03
N LEU A 133 -17.61 14.10 -5.27
CA LEU A 133 -17.03 12.79 -4.97
C LEU A 133 -16.77 12.62 -3.47
N TRP A 134 -16.32 13.67 -2.77
CA TRP A 134 -15.99 13.62 -1.33
C TRP A 134 -16.63 14.78 -0.52
N PRO A 135 -17.97 14.82 -0.41
CA PRO A 135 -18.68 15.95 0.19
C PRO A 135 -18.44 16.06 1.70
N ALA A 136 -18.29 14.94 2.40
CA ALA A 136 -18.05 14.94 3.85
C ALA A 136 -16.65 15.50 4.18
N GLN A 137 -15.63 15.05 3.44
CA GLN A 137 -14.26 15.53 3.58
C GLN A 137 -14.19 17.01 3.25
N PHE A 138 -14.81 17.45 2.14
CA PHE A 138 -14.88 18.86 1.74
C PHE A 138 -15.55 19.73 2.82
N ALA A 139 -16.63 19.25 3.44
CA ALA A 139 -17.34 19.98 4.50
C ALA A 139 -16.57 20.03 5.82
N SER A 140 -15.69 19.07 6.10
CA SER A 140 -14.88 19.01 7.32
C SER A 140 -13.54 19.75 7.23
N GLN A 141 -13.19 20.35 6.09
CA GLN A 141 -11.91 21.05 5.93
C GLN A 141 -11.88 22.34 6.73
N ASN A 142 -10.74 22.66 7.33
CA ASN A 142 -10.54 23.92 8.02
C ASN A 142 -10.44 25.09 7.01
N ASP A 143 -11.00 26.24 7.40
CA ASP A 143 -10.96 27.48 6.62
C ASP A 143 -9.55 28.11 6.54
N GLU A 144 -8.67 27.80 7.51
CA GLU A 144 -7.26 28.19 7.48
C GLU A 144 -6.61 27.71 6.18
N PRO A 145 -5.63 28.40 5.55
CA PRO A 145 -4.96 27.91 4.34
C PRO A 145 -4.15 26.62 4.55
N TYR A 146 -3.98 25.81 3.50
CA TYR A 146 -3.12 24.62 3.58
C TYR A 146 -1.67 25.07 3.65
N ASP A 147 -0.94 24.53 4.61
CA ASP A 147 0.43 24.93 4.93
C ASP A 147 1.49 24.11 4.17
N GLY A 148 1.06 23.24 3.25
CA GLY A 148 1.96 22.37 2.47
C GLY A 148 2.47 21.15 3.23
N SER A 149 1.86 20.76 4.36
CA SER A 149 2.29 19.59 5.14
C SER A 149 1.99 18.28 4.41
N VAL A 150 3.00 17.44 4.20
CA VAL A 150 2.82 16.12 3.58
C VAL A 150 1.96 15.22 4.46
N LEU A 151 2.07 15.34 5.78
CA LEU A 151 1.31 14.54 6.74
C LEU A 151 -0.20 14.75 6.61
N SER A 152 -0.64 15.94 6.18
CA SER A 152 -2.05 16.28 6.03
C SER A 152 -2.63 15.90 4.65
N ILE A 153 -1.84 15.30 3.76
CA ILE A 153 -2.33 14.86 2.45
C ILE A 153 -3.22 13.63 2.62
N LEU A 154 -4.45 13.74 2.15
CA LEU A 154 -5.40 12.63 2.08
C LEU A 154 -5.30 11.94 0.71
N LEU A 155 -5.50 10.63 0.70
CA LEU A 155 -5.49 9.80 -0.52
C LEU A 155 -6.85 9.11 -0.77
N PRO A 156 -7.98 9.85 -0.78
CA PRO A 156 -9.32 9.25 -0.89
C PRO A 156 -9.56 8.54 -2.24
N GLN A 157 -8.86 8.95 -3.30
CA GLN A 157 -8.91 8.32 -4.62
C GLN A 157 -8.54 6.84 -4.62
N LEU A 158 -7.75 6.37 -3.65
CA LEU A 158 -7.37 4.97 -3.53
C LEU A 158 -8.61 4.07 -3.32
N ALA A 159 -9.62 4.56 -2.61
CA ALA A 159 -10.87 3.83 -2.41
C ALA A 159 -11.66 3.72 -3.71
N GLU A 160 -11.73 4.80 -4.47
CA GLU A 160 -12.48 4.86 -5.73
C GLU A 160 -11.88 3.91 -6.78
N MET A 161 -10.55 3.86 -6.91
CA MET A 161 -9.88 2.92 -7.82
C MET A 161 -10.15 1.46 -7.47
N ARG A 162 -10.17 1.11 -6.18
CA ARG A 162 -10.53 -0.25 -5.74
C ARG A 162 -11.94 -0.62 -6.16
N GLN A 163 -12.91 0.30 -6.04
CA GLN A 163 -14.29 0.03 -6.46
C GLN A 163 -14.39 -0.17 -7.97
N MET A 164 -13.70 0.64 -8.76
CA MET A 164 -13.64 0.46 -10.22
C MET A 164 -12.97 -0.86 -10.62
N THR A 165 -11.92 -1.29 -9.91
CA THR A 165 -11.30 -2.62 -10.16
C THR A 165 -12.26 -3.77 -9.85
N LYS A 166 -13.07 -3.65 -8.80
CA LYS A 166 -14.11 -4.65 -8.50
C LYS A 166 -15.21 -4.68 -9.55
N LEU A 167 -15.66 -3.51 -10.03
CA LEU A 167 -16.63 -3.42 -11.13
C LEU A 167 -16.12 -4.18 -12.37
N LEU A 168 -14.86 -3.94 -12.76
CA LEU A 168 -14.21 -4.64 -13.88
C LEU A 168 -14.08 -6.15 -13.61
N ALA A 169 -13.76 -6.57 -12.39
CA ALA A 169 -13.66 -7.99 -12.04
C ALA A 169 -15.00 -8.73 -12.23
N CYS A 170 -16.11 -8.13 -11.75
CA CYS A 170 -17.45 -8.67 -11.96
C CYS A 170 -17.79 -8.74 -13.47
N ASP A 171 -17.42 -7.69 -14.23
CA ASP A 171 -17.69 -7.64 -15.66
C ASP A 171 -16.86 -8.67 -16.45
N ALA A 172 -15.60 -8.86 -16.10
CA ALA A 172 -14.72 -9.87 -16.69
C ALA A 172 -15.27 -11.28 -16.50
N LYS A 173 -15.79 -11.59 -15.30
CA LYS A 173 -16.46 -12.88 -15.03
C LYS A 173 -17.73 -13.05 -15.87
N SER A 174 -18.56 -12.01 -15.97
CA SER A 174 -19.77 -12.03 -16.82
C SER A 174 -19.43 -12.22 -18.30
N ALA A 175 -18.42 -11.50 -18.79
CA ALA A 175 -17.90 -11.62 -20.15
C ALA A 175 -17.37 -13.03 -20.43
N ALA A 176 -16.56 -13.59 -19.52
CA ALA A 176 -16.05 -14.95 -19.63
C ALA A 176 -17.18 -16.00 -19.69
N PHE A 177 -18.19 -15.89 -18.82
CA PHE A 177 -19.33 -16.80 -18.80
C PHE A 177 -20.16 -16.75 -20.09
N THR A 178 -20.29 -15.57 -20.69
CA THR A 178 -20.99 -15.40 -21.98
C THR A 178 -20.13 -15.68 -23.20
N GLY A 179 -18.85 -16.01 -23.02
CA GLY A 179 -17.89 -16.32 -24.08
C GLY A 179 -17.30 -15.10 -24.80
N ASP A 180 -17.45 -13.91 -24.24
CA ASP A 180 -16.88 -12.67 -24.78
C ASP A 180 -15.43 -12.48 -24.28
N ALA A 181 -14.51 -13.15 -24.99
CA ALA A 181 -13.09 -13.12 -24.64
C ALA A 181 -12.45 -11.73 -24.78
N GLU A 182 -12.92 -10.90 -25.70
CA GLU A 182 -12.32 -9.57 -25.93
C GLU A 182 -12.71 -8.59 -24.83
N ARG A 183 -13.99 -8.57 -24.43
CA ARG A 183 -14.44 -7.78 -23.27
C ARG A 183 -13.75 -8.22 -21.99
N CYS A 184 -13.66 -9.54 -21.77
CA CYS A 184 -12.98 -10.12 -20.62
C CYS A 184 -11.51 -9.71 -20.54
N LEU A 185 -10.77 -9.81 -21.65
CA LEU A 185 -9.37 -9.39 -21.71
C LEU A 185 -9.21 -7.89 -21.44
N LEU A 186 -10.06 -7.05 -22.05
CA LEU A 186 -10.04 -5.60 -21.84
C LEU A 186 -10.26 -5.23 -20.37
N ASP A 187 -11.15 -5.93 -19.67
CA ASP A 187 -11.39 -5.69 -18.24
C ASP A 187 -10.20 -6.07 -17.38
N ILE A 188 -9.62 -7.25 -17.61
CA ILE A 188 -8.42 -7.70 -16.91
C ILE A 188 -7.26 -6.72 -17.12
N GLU A 189 -7.01 -6.30 -18.36
CA GLU A 189 -5.96 -5.31 -18.64
C GLU A 189 -6.25 -3.97 -17.98
N SER A 190 -7.51 -3.51 -18.01
CA SER A 190 -7.92 -2.27 -17.34
C SER A 190 -7.67 -2.34 -15.82
N MET A 191 -7.96 -3.47 -15.17
CA MET A 191 -7.66 -3.67 -13.74
C MET A 191 -6.16 -3.48 -13.44
N LEU A 192 -5.29 -4.03 -14.30
CA LEU A 192 -3.84 -3.91 -14.16
C LEU A 192 -3.35 -2.48 -14.44
N PHE A 193 -3.93 -1.78 -15.41
CA PHE A 193 -3.56 -0.40 -15.70
C PHE A 193 -4.00 0.59 -14.60
N ILE A 194 -5.20 0.44 -14.03
CA ILE A 194 -5.61 1.26 -12.88
C ILE A 194 -4.64 1.02 -11.71
N GLY A 195 -4.21 -0.23 -11.47
CA GLY A 195 -3.19 -0.53 -10.46
C GLY A 195 -1.88 0.22 -10.72
N THR A 196 -1.45 0.30 -11.98
CA THR A 196 -0.24 1.05 -12.38
C THR A 196 -0.40 2.56 -12.16
N HIS A 197 -1.57 3.13 -12.46
CA HIS A 197 -1.88 4.55 -12.21
C HIS A 197 -1.76 4.94 -10.73
N MET A 198 -2.12 4.03 -9.81
CA MET A 198 -1.94 4.29 -8.37
C MET A 198 -0.49 4.47 -7.96
N ARG A 199 0.46 4.00 -8.78
CA ARG A 199 1.87 4.20 -8.54
C ARG A 199 2.35 5.59 -8.93
N GLU A 200 1.54 6.48 -9.49
CA GLU A 200 2.02 7.84 -9.81
C GLU A 200 2.45 8.63 -8.55
N HIS A 201 1.77 8.42 -7.43
CA HIS A 201 2.15 8.95 -6.12
C HIS A 201 2.99 7.91 -5.36
N PRO A 202 4.22 8.24 -4.93
CA PRO A 202 5.17 7.25 -4.41
C PRO A 202 5.02 6.98 -2.91
N PHE A 203 3.78 6.84 -2.43
CA PHE A 203 3.51 6.38 -1.07
C PHE A 203 3.44 4.85 -1.00
N LEU A 204 3.91 4.30 0.10
CA LEU A 204 3.82 2.89 0.48
C LEU A 204 2.37 2.40 0.41
N ILE A 205 1.43 3.18 0.96
CA ILE A 205 0.00 2.80 0.90
C ILE A 205 -0.52 2.74 -0.54
N SER A 206 -0.03 3.60 -1.44
CA SER A 206 -0.37 3.54 -2.85
C SER A 206 0.15 2.26 -3.51
N ASP A 207 1.38 1.84 -3.18
CA ASP A 207 1.95 0.58 -3.66
C ASP A 207 1.17 -0.64 -3.10
N LEU A 208 0.78 -0.63 -1.82
CA LEU A 208 -0.01 -1.70 -1.22
C LEU A 208 -1.40 -1.81 -1.85
N VAL A 209 -2.05 -0.67 -2.15
CA VAL A 209 -3.34 -0.67 -2.84
C VAL A 209 -3.19 -1.17 -4.27
N CYS A 210 -2.14 -0.73 -4.99
CA CYS A 210 -1.78 -1.25 -6.31
C CYS A 210 -1.63 -2.79 -6.29
N PHE A 211 -0.89 -3.33 -5.32
CA PHE A 211 -0.73 -4.79 -5.17
C PHE A 211 -2.05 -5.51 -4.89
N SER A 212 -2.96 -4.91 -4.13
CA SER A 212 -4.29 -5.49 -3.91
C SER A 212 -5.11 -5.58 -5.20
N MET A 213 -4.99 -4.60 -6.09
CA MET A 213 -5.68 -4.57 -7.38
C MET A 213 -5.10 -5.60 -8.35
N TYR A 214 -3.77 -5.73 -8.40
CA TYR A 214 -3.12 -6.83 -9.13
C TYR A 214 -3.54 -8.19 -8.59
N GLY A 215 -3.57 -8.36 -7.27
CA GLY A 215 -4.05 -9.59 -6.62
C GLY A 215 -5.48 -9.94 -7.03
N LEU A 216 -6.38 -8.96 -7.12
CA LEU A 216 -7.75 -9.16 -7.59
C LEU A 216 -7.77 -9.58 -9.07
N ALA A 217 -6.99 -8.93 -9.93
CA ALA A 217 -6.88 -9.33 -11.34
C ALA A 217 -6.35 -10.76 -11.51
N PHE A 218 -5.35 -11.15 -10.72
CA PHE A 218 -4.80 -12.52 -10.73
C PHE A 218 -5.82 -13.55 -10.26
N LYS A 219 -6.58 -13.25 -9.21
CA LYS A 219 -7.70 -14.09 -8.75
C LYS A 219 -8.74 -14.24 -9.86
N THR A 220 -9.16 -13.14 -10.48
CA THR A 220 -10.13 -13.13 -11.58
C THR A 220 -9.67 -13.95 -12.78
N ILE A 221 -8.41 -13.83 -13.20
CA ILE A 221 -7.83 -14.69 -14.26
C ILE A 221 -7.92 -16.17 -13.85
N GLY A 222 -7.56 -16.49 -12.61
CA GLY A 222 -7.61 -17.86 -12.08
C GLY A 222 -9.03 -18.45 -12.13
N GLU A 223 -10.02 -17.73 -11.64
CA GLU A 223 -11.44 -18.14 -11.66
C GLU A 223 -11.93 -18.34 -13.11
N ILE A 224 -11.57 -17.43 -14.03
CA ILE A 224 -11.93 -17.56 -15.45
C ILE A 224 -11.34 -18.83 -16.06
N LEU A 225 -10.08 -19.15 -15.77
CA LEU A 225 -9.43 -20.34 -16.31
C LEU A 225 -9.90 -21.63 -15.64
N GLU A 226 -10.41 -21.56 -14.42
CA GLU A 226 -11.07 -22.69 -13.75
C GLU A 226 -12.39 -23.05 -14.44
N HIS A 227 -13.24 -22.07 -14.70
CA HIS A 227 -14.56 -22.31 -15.28
C HIS A 227 -14.56 -22.42 -16.80
N VAL A 228 -13.73 -21.64 -17.50
CA VAL A 228 -13.70 -21.52 -18.96
C VAL A 228 -12.25 -21.52 -19.48
N PRO A 229 -11.47 -22.61 -19.30
CA PRO A 229 -10.04 -22.65 -19.68
C PRO A 229 -9.77 -22.43 -21.17
N THR A 230 -10.79 -22.64 -22.00
CA THR A 230 -10.73 -22.51 -23.47
C THR A 230 -11.15 -21.13 -23.99
N LEU A 231 -11.47 -20.17 -23.09
CA LEU A 231 -11.98 -18.85 -23.47
C LEU A 231 -11.02 -18.09 -24.39
N PHE A 232 -9.74 -18.00 -24.00
CA PHE A 232 -8.77 -17.16 -24.69
C PHE A 232 -8.14 -17.89 -25.89
N SER A 233 -7.95 -17.13 -26.98
CA SER A 233 -7.13 -17.57 -28.11
C SER A 233 -5.64 -17.55 -27.77
N GLN A 234 -4.81 -18.21 -28.58
CA GLN A 234 -3.35 -18.19 -28.41
C GLN A 234 -2.77 -16.77 -28.44
N GLN A 235 -3.35 -15.86 -29.24
CA GLN A 235 -2.92 -14.47 -29.30
C GLN A 235 -3.25 -13.72 -28.01
N GLN A 236 -4.43 -13.95 -27.45
CA GLN A 236 -4.87 -13.32 -26.19
C GLN A 236 -4.07 -13.86 -24.99
N PHE A 237 -3.75 -15.15 -24.95
CA PHE A 237 -2.80 -15.69 -23.96
C PHE A 237 -1.45 -14.99 -24.04
N ALA A 238 -0.87 -14.89 -25.25
CA ALA A 238 0.43 -14.23 -25.44
C ALA A 238 0.39 -12.72 -25.12
N GLN A 239 -0.78 -12.07 -25.23
CA GLN A 239 -0.98 -10.70 -24.79
C GLN A 239 -0.98 -10.60 -23.26
N LEU A 240 -1.81 -11.41 -22.59
CA LEU A 240 -1.90 -11.42 -21.14
C LEU A 240 -0.55 -11.78 -20.48
N GLU A 241 0.17 -12.77 -21.02
CA GLU A 241 1.52 -13.11 -20.57
C GLU A 241 2.48 -11.93 -20.65
N ARG A 242 2.51 -11.20 -21.76
CA ARG A 242 3.36 -10.01 -21.92
C ARG A 242 3.00 -8.92 -20.91
N THR A 243 1.71 -8.67 -20.73
CA THR A 243 1.22 -7.69 -19.74
C THR A 243 1.66 -8.08 -18.34
N LEU A 244 1.48 -9.34 -17.92
CA LEU A 244 1.90 -9.83 -16.60
C LEU A 244 3.42 -9.80 -16.40
N ILE A 245 4.21 -10.13 -17.43
CA ILE A 245 5.67 -10.03 -17.36
C ILE A 245 6.10 -8.57 -17.17
N HIS A 246 5.48 -7.62 -17.87
CA HIS A 246 5.80 -6.19 -17.71
C HIS A 246 5.45 -5.60 -16.35
N LEU A 247 4.54 -6.24 -15.59
CA LEU A 247 4.26 -5.80 -14.22
C LEU A 247 5.45 -5.96 -13.26
N ASP A 248 6.47 -6.75 -13.61
CA ASP A 248 7.66 -6.97 -12.76
C ASP A 248 8.30 -5.67 -12.27
N ASP A 249 8.39 -4.69 -13.18
CA ASP A 249 8.94 -3.35 -12.95
C ASP A 249 8.12 -2.55 -11.92
N SER A 250 6.85 -2.93 -11.73
CA SER A 250 5.88 -2.28 -10.85
C SER A 250 5.60 -3.07 -9.56
N LEU A 251 6.29 -4.18 -9.30
CA LEU A 251 6.08 -5.01 -8.11
C LEU A 251 7.08 -4.73 -6.97
N GLY A 252 8.09 -3.88 -7.21
CA GLY A 252 8.97 -3.39 -6.15
C GLY A 252 8.33 -2.25 -5.34
N LEU A 253 8.52 -2.25 -4.03
CA LEU A 253 8.12 -1.12 -3.19
C LEU A 253 8.95 0.13 -3.47
N ARG A 254 8.33 1.29 -3.31
CA ARG A 254 8.98 2.60 -3.38
C ARG A 254 8.84 3.29 -2.03
N LEU A 255 9.99 3.66 -1.46
CA LEU A 255 10.04 4.24 -0.13
C LEU A 255 10.35 5.74 -0.14
N ILE A 256 10.48 6.34 -1.33
CA ILE A 256 10.84 7.75 -1.47
C ILE A 256 9.75 8.70 -0.93
N GLY A 257 8.46 8.36 -1.06
CA GLY A 257 7.39 9.16 -0.46
C GLY A 257 7.47 9.22 1.06
N GLU A 258 7.89 8.12 1.71
CA GLU A 258 8.02 8.09 3.17
C GLU A 258 9.25 8.85 3.66
N ARG A 259 10.32 8.86 2.86
CA ARG A 259 11.44 9.78 3.08
C ARG A 259 11.00 11.23 2.95
N TYR A 260 10.19 11.57 1.94
CA TYR A 260 9.66 12.93 1.79
C TYR A 260 8.75 13.33 2.94
N LEU A 261 7.87 12.44 3.41
CA LEU A 261 7.06 12.63 4.60
C LEU A 261 7.94 12.92 5.82
N MET A 262 8.95 12.07 6.08
CA MET A 262 9.85 12.25 7.22
C MET A 262 10.65 13.56 7.12
N TYR A 263 11.17 13.90 5.94
CA TYR A 263 11.95 15.13 5.79
C TYR A 263 11.09 16.40 5.90
N ASP A 264 9.86 16.37 5.38
CA ASP A 264 8.89 17.45 5.54
C ASP A 264 8.52 17.65 7.02
N LEU A 265 8.30 16.54 7.73
CA LEU A 265 8.06 16.58 9.16
C LEU A 265 9.24 17.21 9.90
N LEU A 266 10.46 16.75 9.65
CA LEU A 266 11.65 17.25 10.34
C LEU A 266 11.87 18.75 10.11
N GLN A 267 11.55 19.32 8.95
CA GLN A 267 11.66 20.78 8.75
C GLN A 267 10.58 21.59 9.49
N ARG A 268 9.46 20.95 9.85
CA ARG A 268 8.33 21.56 10.56
C ARG A 268 8.48 21.48 12.08
N VAL A 269 8.97 20.36 12.60
CA VAL A 269 9.09 20.13 14.04
C VAL A 269 10.49 20.38 14.61
N TYR A 270 11.48 20.72 13.78
CA TYR A 270 12.81 21.14 14.22
C TYR A 270 13.23 22.49 13.66
N THR A 271 14.11 23.19 14.41
CA THR A 271 14.84 24.36 13.90
C THR A 271 15.89 23.97 12.87
N ASP A 272 16.46 24.95 12.18
CA ASP A 272 17.66 24.78 11.34
C ASP A 272 18.76 25.77 11.77
N ASN A 273 19.96 25.25 12.04
CA ASN A 273 21.15 26.04 12.37
C ASN A 273 21.93 26.51 11.12
N GLY A 274 21.41 26.24 9.92
CA GLY A 274 22.03 26.57 8.62
C GLY A 274 22.92 25.45 8.06
N ASN A 275 23.14 24.37 8.81
CA ASN A 275 23.86 23.18 8.36
C ASN A 275 22.96 21.93 8.30
N GLY A 276 21.63 22.12 8.31
CA GLY A 276 20.65 21.02 8.27
C GLY A 276 20.46 20.30 9.60
N ASP A 277 20.90 20.92 10.70
CA ASP A 277 20.77 20.39 12.05
C ASP A 277 20.01 21.36 12.96
N GLY A 278 19.47 20.89 14.08
CA GLY A 278 18.70 21.73 14.99
C GLY A 278 18.03 20.96 16.11
N ASN A 279 17.27 21.70 16.91
CA ASN A 279 16.55 21.17 18.06
C ASN A 279 15.04 21.18 17.80
N ILE A 280 14.34 20.32 18.52
CA ILE A 280 12.89 20.20 18.43
C ILE A 280 12.20 21.54 18.76
N ILE A 281 11.06 21.77 18.10
CA ILE A 281 10.15 22.89 18.33
C ILE A 281 8.96 22.33 19.11
N PRO A 282 8.88 22.56 20.43
CA PRO A 282 7.92 21.85 21.29
C PRO A 282 6.46 22.04 20.88
N LEU A 283 6.07 23.27 20.54
CA LEU A 283 4.67 23.60 20.19
C LEU A 283 4.23 22.92 18.89
N GLU A 284 5.07 22.97 17.86
CA GLU A 284 4.78 22.32 16.57
C GLU A 284 4.79 20.79 16.70
N SER A 285 5.64 20.24 17.58
CA SER A 285 5.68 18.81 17.86
C SER A 285 4.39 18.33 18.57
N GLU A 286 3.84 19.15 19.47
CA GLU A 286 2.58 18.86 20.16
C GLU A 286 1.39 18.89 19.18
N GLN A 287 1.34 19.89 18.28
CA GLN A 287 0.31 19.96 17.24
C GLN A 287 0.40 18.78 16.28
N MET A 288 1.61 18.44 15.83
CA MET A 288 1.84 17.30 14.96
C MET A 288 1.40 15.97 15.58
N LEU A 289 1.66 15.76 16.89
CA LEU A 289 1.19 14.56 17.58
C LEU A 289 -0.33 14.45 17.58
N GLN A 290 -1.05 15.56 17.76
CA GLN A 290 -2.51 15.57 17.67
C GLN A 290 -3.00 15.21 16.26
N GLU A 291 -2.32 15.69 15.21
CA GLU A 291 -2.63 15.34 13.82
C GLU A 291 -2.35 13.86 13.49
N ALA A 292 -1.24 13.30 14.01
CA ALA A 292 -0.93 11.89 13.87
C ALA A 292 -1.86 10.98 14.66
N GLU A 293 -2.29 11.36 15.87
CA GLU A 293 -3.30 10.62 16.64
C GLU A 293 -4.62 10.53 15.85
N PHE A 294 -5.06 11.65 15.25
CA PHE A 294 -6.25 11.67 14.41
C PHE A 294 -6.13 10.76 13.18
N SER A 295 -4.93 10.69 12.60
CA SER A 295 -4.66 9.93 11.38
C SER A 295 -4.42 8.44 11.61
N THR A 296 -3.82 8.06 12.75
CA THR A 296 -3.48 6.67 13.08
C THR A 296 -4.55 5.97 13.90
N GLY A 297 -5.45 6.72 14.56
CA GLY A 297 -6.50 6.16 15.43
C GLY A 297 -5.97 5.56 16.74
N ASP A 298 -4.68 5.68 17.03
CA ASP A 298 -4.06 5.18 18.25
C ASP A 298 -4.05 6.27 19.34
N SER A 299 -4.97 6.16 20.29
CA SER A 299 -5.11 7.06 21.45
C SER A 299 -4.02 6.91 22.52
N SER A 300 -2.99 6.08 22.30
CA SER A 300 -1.95 5.79 23.29
C SER A 300 -0.82 6.84 23.35
N VAL A 301 -0.79 7.82 22.43
CA VAL A 301 0.28 8.82 22.33
C VAL A 301 0.06 9.99 23.29
N THR A 302 -0.08 9.69 24.58
CA THR A 302 -0.30 10.73 25.61
C THR A 302 0.83 11.76 25.62
N SER A 303 0.51 12.97 25.17
CA SER A 303 1.16 14.28 25.36
C SER A 303 2.67 14.27 25.61
N LEU A 304 3.45 14.87 24.71
CA LEU A 304 4.74 15.43 25.11
C LEU A 304 4.48 16.38 26.31
N THR A 305 5.17 16.11 27.41
CA THR A 305 5.06 16.81 28.69
C THR A 305 4.94 18.34 28.56
N PRO A 306 4.21 19.02 29.46
CA PRO A 306 3.88 20.44 29.32
C PRO A 306 5.09 21.30 29.02
N ALA A 307 4.90 22.33 28.18
CA ALA A 307 5.84 23.37 27.72
C ALA A 307 7.04 23.69 28.67
N LEU A 308 6.84 23.65 29.98
CA LEU A 308 7.88 23.81 31.00
C LEU A 308 9.00 22.75 30.96
N PHE A 309 8.85 21.61 30.29
CA PHE A 309 9.85 20.54 30.15
C PHE A 309 10.60 20.55 28.81
N ALA A 310 10.28 21.47 27.90
CA ALA A 310 10.92 21.60 26.59
C ALA A 310 12.47 21.58 26.60
N PRO A 311 13.17 22.24 27.54
CA PRO A 311 14.63 22.19 27.58
C PRO A 311 15.20 20.85 28.05
N ILE A 312 14.41 20.06 28.79
CA ILE A 312 14.81 18.70 29.15
C ILE A 312 14.70 17.79 27.92
N ILE A 313 13.73 18.03 27.04
CA ILE A 313 13.62 17.30 25.76
C ILE A 313 14.89 17.51 24.92
N ASP A 314 15.46 18.71 24.84
CA ASP A 314 16.73 18.96 24.11
C ASP A 314 17.92 18.12 24.61
N VAL A 315 17.89 17.63 25.85
CA VAL A 315 18.98 16.80 26.41
C VAL A 315 18.85 15.35 25.96
N PHE A 316 17.62 14.89 25.75
CA PHE A 316 17.31 13.47 25.49
C PHE A 316 16.91 13.20 24.04
N ALA A 317 16.31 14.17 23.36
CA ALA A 317 15.91 14.05 21.98
C ALA A 317 17.13 14.16 21.06
N SER A 318 17.15 13.30 20.04
CA SER A 318 18.13 13.42 18.97
C SER A 318 17.95 14.74 18.22
N SER A 319 19.06 15.24 17.70
CA SER A 319 19.06 16.41 16.82
C SER A 319 18.38 16.12 15.48
N ARG A 320 17.99 17.16 14.74
CA ARG A 320 17.37 17.03 13.41
C ARG A 320 18.21 16.16 12.47
N LYS A 321 19.53 16.36 12.51
CA LYS A 321 20.47 15.61 11.66
C LYS A 321 20.56 14.15 12.07
N GLU A 322 20.69 13.87 13.37
CA GLU A 322 20.78 12.50 13.89
C GLU A 322 19.52 11.70 13.58
N LEU A 323 18.33 12.29 13.74
CA LEU A 323 17.06 11.63 13.37
C LEU A 323 17.00 11.29 11.89
N ARG A 324 17.41 12.23 11.03
CA ARG A 324 17.43 12.02 9.59
C ARG A 324 18.39 10.89 9.21
N GLU A 325 19.62 10.92 9.74
CA GLU A 325 20.64 9.90 9.48
C GLU A 325 20.18 8.52 9.96
N GLU A 326 19.54 8.43 11.13
CA GLU A 326 19.01 7.17 11.64
C GLU A 326 17.83 6.65 10.81
N TYR A 327 16.90 7.53 10.41
CA TYR A 327 15.80 7.15 9.52
C TYR A 327 16.32 6.64 8.19
N ASP A 328 17.24 7.39 7.56
CA ASP A 328 17.83 7.01 6.29
C ASP A 328 18.59 5.68 6.39
N ARG A 329 19.37 5.48 7.47
CA ARG A 329 20.07 4.22 7.72
C ARG A 329 19.11 3.02 7.79
N ARG A 330 17.98 3.15 8.49
CA ARG A 330 16.98 2.06 8.59
C ARG A 330 16.30 1.80 7.25
N MET A 331 15.93 2.85 6.53
CA MET A 331 15.33 2.74 5.19
C MET A 331 16.29 2.09 4.20
N ASP A 332 17.58 2.46 4.20
CA ASP A 332 18.62 1.87 3.35
C ASP A 332 18.82 0.37 3.62
N ILE A 333 18.64 -0.08 4.87
CA ILE A 333 18.67 -1.51 5.20
C ILE A 333 17.44 -2.21 4.61
N MET A 334 16.25 -1.61 4.72
CA MET A 334 15.02 -2.20 4.19
C MET A 334 15.01 -2.28 2.67
N GLU A 335 15.54 -1.25 1.98
CA GLU A 335 15.65 -1.23 0.52
C GLU A 335 16.51 -2.37 -0.04
N GLN A 336 17.45 -2.92 0.74
CA GLN A 336 18.26 -4.08 0.32
C GLN A 336 17.45 -5.36 0.16
N TYR A 337 16.27 -5.46 0.78
CA TYR A 337 15.40 -6.63 0.69
C TYR A 337 14.31 -6.51 -0.38
N ILE A 338 14.11 -5.33 -0.97
CA ILE A 338 13.09 -5.12 -2.00
C ILE A 338 13.48 -5.88 -3.28
N GLY A 339 12.57 -6.73 -3.78
CA GLY A 339 12.81 -7.52 -4.99
C GLY A 339 13.65 -8.77 -4.79
N VAL A 340 14.08 -9.07 -3.55
CA VAL A 340 14.80 -10.30 -3.24
C VAL A 340 13.78 -11.44 -3.10
N PRO A 341 13.90 -12.54 -3.87
CA PRO A 341 12.97 -13.66 -3.77
C PRO A 341 12.89 -14.27 -2.36
N LEU A 342 11.72 -14.79 -1.99
CA LEU A 342 11.46 -15.31 -0.63
C LEU A 342 12.43 -16.45 -0.22
N TYR A 343 12.79 -17.33 -1.15
CA TYR A 343 13.75 -18.41 -0.90
C TYR A 343 15.15 -17.88 -0.57
N GLU A 344 15.57 -16.75 -1.16
CA GLU A 344 16.85 -16.10 -0.86
C GLU A 344 16.76 -15.36 0.48
N LEU A 345 15.68 -14.62 0.72
CA LEU A 345 15.44 -13.95 2.00
C LEU A 345 15.48 -14.95 3.16
N MET A 346 14.90 -16.15 2.99
CA MET A 346 14.85 -17.17 4.04
C MET A 346 16.24 -17.74 4.35
N ALA A 347 17.16 -17.71 3.38
CA ALA A 347 18.54 -18.12 3.56
C ALA A 347 19.40 -17.04 4.24
N LEU A 348 18.96 -15.78 4.28
CA LEU A 348 19.70 -14.68 4.89
C LEU A 348 19.60 -14.74 6.44
N PRO A 349 20.74 -14.77 7.16
CA PRO A 349 20.73 -14.68 8.61
C PRO A 349 20.17 -13.32 9.06
N ASN A 350 19.18 -13.33 9.96
CA ASN A 350 18.56 -12.13 10.52
C ASN A 350 17.84 -11.22 9.49
N ALA A 351 17.36 -11.77 8.36
CA ALA A 351 16.40 -11.04 7.52
C ALA A 351 15.24 -10.52 8.40
N PHE A 352 14.96 -9.21 8.30
CA PHE A 352 13.98 -8.52 9.15
C PHE A 352 14.24 -8.64 10.67
N GLY A 353 15.50 -8.66 11.11
CA GLY A 353 15.85 -8.79 12.54
C GLY A 353 15.26 -7.71 13.47
N GLU A 354 15.23 -7.98 14.77
CA GLU A 354 14.58 -7.18 15.84
C GLU A 354 14.93 -5.68 15.87
N GLN A 355 16.06 -5.27 15.28
CA GLN A 355 16.58 -3.89 15.32
C GLN A 355 15.91 -2.91 14.35
N LEU A 356 14.96 -3.37 13.52
CA LEU A 356 14.37 -2.56 12.44
C LEU A 356 13.02 -1.94 12.82
N HIS A 357 12.31 -2.51 13.80
CA HIS A 357 11.03 -2.00 14.28
C HIS A 357 10.98 -2.08 15.80
N GLU A 358 11.42 -1.01 16.48
CA GLU A 358 11.19 -0.85 17.91
C GLU A 358 9.90 -0.04 18.11
N ALA A 359 8.92 -0.61 18.82
CA ALA A 359 7.76 0.17 19.23
C ALA A 359 8.24 1.32 20.14
N PRO A 360 7.72 2.54 20.00
CA PRO A 360 8.12 3.65 20.84
C PRO A 360 7.87 3.28 22.31
N SER A 361 8.94 3.13 23.08
CA SER A 361 8.86 2.67 24.47
C SER A 361 8.55 3.83 25.44
N SER A 362 8.83 5.07 25.02
CA SER A 362 8.54 6.30 25.77
C SER A 362 8.70 7.55 24.89
N THR A 363 8.10 8.67 25.25
CA THR A 363 8.29 9.97 24.58
C THR A 363 9.67 10.60 24.83
N ILE A 364 10.46 10.05 25.76
CA ILE A 364 11.88 10.40 25.97
C ILE A 364 12.84 9.52 25.16
N ASP A 365 12.32 8.64 24.30
CA ASP A 365 13.11 7.87 23.34
C ASP A 365 13.77 8.84 22.33
N PRO A 366 15.11 8.83 22.19
CA PRO A 366 15.80 9.70 21.25
C PRO A 366 15.34 9.51 19.79
N TYR A 367 14.73 8.37 19.45
CA TYR A 367 14.21 8.04 18.13
C TYR A 367 12.69 7.92 18.08
N PHE A 368 11.98 8.50 19.05
CA PHE A 368 10.52 8.45 19.15
C PHE A 368 9.80 8.73 17.81
N LEU A 369 10.17 9.80 17.09
CA LEU A 369 9.54 10.15 15.80
C LEU A 369 9.80 9.12 14.70
N VAL A 370 10.99 8.52 14.70
CA VAL A 370 11.33 7.43 13.76
C VAL A 370 10.48 6.21 14.10
N ASN A 371 10.38 5.83 15.37
CA ASN A 371 9.61 4.68 15.82
C ASN A 371 8.08 4.87 15.66
N LEU A 372 7.59 6.12 15.72
CA LEU A 372 6.18 6.44 15.53
C LEU A 372 5.75 6.35 14.05
N LEU A 373 6.61 6.78 13.12
CA LEU A 373 6.24 6.97 11.72
C LEU A 373 6.83 5.95 10.77
N MET A 374 7.75 5.11 11.25
CA MET A 374 8.23 3.97 10.49
C MET A 374 7.12 2.92 10.43
N PRO A 375 6.57 2.61 9.25
CA PRO A 375 5.58 1.55 9.13
C PRO A 375 6.23 0.18 9.31
N ALA A 376 5.42 -0.87 9.39
CA ALA A 376 5.89 -2.27 9.32
C ALA A 376 6.43 -2.59 7.91
N LEU A 377 7.63 -2.08 7.60
CA LEU A 377 8.27 -2.17 6.29
C LEU A 377 8.57 -3.63 5.90
N ASP A 378 8.82 -4.50 6.88
CA ASP A 378 9.02 -5.94 6.68
C ASP A 378 7.78 -6.58 6.04
N GLN A 379 6.60 -6.33 6.61
CA GLN A 379 5.33 -6.85 6.09
C GLN A 379 5.03 -6.29 4.71
N ALA A 380 5.34 -5.01 4.48
CA ALA A 380 5.13 -4.40 3.18
C ALA A 380 6.03 -5.02 2.11
N ILE A 381 7.31 -5.25 2.40
CA ILE A 381 8.26 -5.90 1.47
C ILE A 381 7.77 -7.31 1.14
N LEU A 382 7.39 -8.08 2.17
CA LEU A 382 6.82 -9.41 1.99
C LEU A 382 5.57 -9.37 1.11
N GLN A 383 4.71 -8.36 1.26
CA GLN A 383 3.52 -8.19 0.43
C GLN A 383 3.85 -7.95 -1.05
N GLY A 384 4.92 -7.22 -1.35
CA GLY A 384 5.44 -7.09 -2.73
C GLY A 384 5.85 -8.43 -3.31
N GLU A 385 6.65 -9.21 -2.58
CA GLU A 385 7.12 -10.53 -3.02
C GLU A 385 5.99 -11.55 -3.12
N TYR A 386 5.01 -11.51 -2.23
CA TYR A 386 3.79 -12.31 -2.35
C TYR A 386 3.00 -11.98 -3.61
N THR A 387 2.93 -10.70 -3.98
CA THR A 387 2.23 -10.26 -5.19
C THR A 387 2.98 -10.74 -6.44
N ARG A 388 4.32 -10.69 -6.42
CA ARG A 388 5.18 -11.27 -7.46
C ARG A 388 4.99 -12.78 -7.60
N ALA A 389 4.97 -13.50 -6.48
CA ALA A 389 4.72 -14.94 -6.47
C ALA A 389 3.34 -15.30 -7.03
N LYS A 390 2.30 -14.51 -6.73
CA LYS A 390 0.95 -14.68 -7.32
C LYS A 390 0.96 -14.42 -8.83
N ARG A 391 1.66 -13.37 -9.30
CA ARG A 391 1.83 -13.07 -10.73
C ARG A 391 2.51 -14.24 -11.45
N ASP A 392 3.59 -14.77 -10.88
CA ASP A 392 4.32 -15.91 -11.43
C ASP A 392 3.45 -17.17 -11.45
N ALA A 393 2.65 -17.41 -10.40
CA ALA A 393 1.67 -18.48 -10.39
C ALA A 393 0.61 -18.31 -11.48
N THR A 394 0.12 -17.10 -11.71
CA THR A 394 -0.81 -16.80 -12.82
C THR A 394 -0.19 -17.11 -14.18
N LEU A 395 1.09 -16.76 -14.41
CA LEU A 395 1.81 -17.13 -15.63
C LEU A 395 1.89 -18.66 -15.80
N ALA A 396 2.18 -19.39 -14.72
CA ALA A 396 2.18 -20.84 -14.75
C ALA A 396 0.79 -21.45 -15.01
N THR A 397 -0.28 -20.85 -14.49
CA THR A 397 -1.67 -21.23 -14.78
C THR A 397 -2.02 -20.98 -16.25
N LEU A 398 -1.61 -19.83 -16.83
CA LEU A 398 -1.81 -19.55 -18.25
C LEU A 398 -1.10 -20.56 -19.14
N TYR A 399 0.13 -20.95 -18.78
CA TYR A 399 0.85 -22.03 -19.46
C TYR A 399 0.08 -23.35 -19.39
N ALA A 400 -0.42 -23.73 -18.21
CA ALA A 400 -1.20 -24.96 -18.04
C ALA A 400 -2.47 -24.97 -18.87
N ALA A 401 -3.22 -23.86 -18.88
CA ALA A 401 -4.43 -23.70 -19.70
C ALA A 401 -4.13 -23.78 -21.20
N GLN A 402 -3.01 -23.20 -21.66
CA GLN A 402 -2.59 -23.33 -23.07
C GLN A 402 -2.22 -24.75 -23.46
N VAL A 403 -1.58 -25.52 -22.58
CA VAL A 403 -1.31 -26.94 -22.83
C VAL A 403 -2.63 -27.68 -22.95
N PHE A 404 -3.54 -27.51 -21.99
CA PHE A 404 -4.87 -28.11 -22.02
C PHE A 404 -5.64 -27.78 -23.31
N ASN A 405 -5.62 -26.52 -23.76
CA ASN A 405 -6.30 -26.10 -24.98
C ASN A 405 -5.71 -26.74 -26.25
N LYS A 406 -4.43 -27.13 -26.23
CA LYS A 406 -3.76 -27.78 -27.37
C LYS A 406 -3.92 -29.30 -27.37
N THR A 407 -3.89 -29.93 -26.19
CA THR A 407 -3.79 -31.40 -26.05
C THR A 407 -5.07 -32.04 -25.54
N GLY A 408 -5.95 -31.29 -24.88
CA GLY A 408 -7.08 -31.80 -24.11
C GLY A 408 -6.71 -32.35 -22.73
N GLU A 409 -5.43 -32.27 -22.33
CA GLU A 409 -4.91 -32.80 -21.07
C GLU A 409 -4.07 -31.74 -20.35
N TRP A 410 -4.23 -31.63 -19.03
CA TRP A 410 -3.40 -30.76 -18.20
C TRP A 410 -1.95 -31.26 -18.15
N PRO A 411 -0.95 -30.35 -18.05
CA PRO A 411 0.44 -30.78 -17.97
C PRO A 411 0.72 -31.50 -16.65
N THR A 412 1.71 -32.40 -16.66
CA THR A 412 2.17 -33.13 -15.47
C THR A 412 3.19 -32.35 -14.64
N ASP A 413 3.80 -31.31 -15.22
CA ASP A 413 4.77 -30.44 -14.60
C ASP A 413 4.71 -29.03 -15.21
N LEU A 414 5.30 -28.06 -14.52
CA LEU A 414 5.33 -26.65 -14.94
C LEU A 414 6.74 -26.16 -15.25
N ALA A 415 7.70 -27.06 -15.51
CA ALA A 415 9.10 -26.69 -15.73
C ALA A 415 9.30 -25.79 -16.97
N SER A 416 8.41 -25.91 -17.96
CA SER A 416 8.43 -25.09 -19.18
C SER A 416 7.61 -23.80 -19.09
N ALA A 417 7.01 -23.48 -17.93
CA ALA A 417 6.26 -22.25 -17.73
C ALA A 417 7.15 -20.99 -17.69
N GLY A 418 8.47 -21.16 -17.49
CA GLY A 418 9.43 -20.05 -17.48
C GLY A 418 9.44 -19.22 -16.20
N VAL A 419 8.76 -19.69 -15.14
CA VAL A 419 8.65 -19.07 -13.82
C VAL A 419 8.89 -20.10 -12.72
N VAL A 420 9.25 -19.63 -11.53
CA VAL A 420 9.57 -20.47 -10.37
C VAL A 420 8.74 -20.06 -9.15
N ASP A 421 8.52 -21.01 -8.25
CA ASP A 421 7.95 -20.78 -6.93
C ASP A 421 8.89 -19.90 -6.09
N ALA A 422 8.36 -18.77 -5.61
CA ALA A 422 9.10 -17.81 -4.80
C ALA A 422 9.64 -18.42 -3.50
N TRP A 423 9.01 -19.46 -2.94
CA TRP A 423 9.47 -20.09 -1.71
C TRP A 423 10.58 -21.11 -1.92
N SER A 424 10.55 -21.89 -3.00
CA SER A 424 11.51 -22.98 -3.21
C SER A 424 12.58 -22.67 -4.26
N GLY A 425 12.36 -21.68 -5.13
CA GLY A 425 13.20 -21.44 -6.31
C GLY A 425 13.10 -22.53 -7.38
N ALA A 426 12.21 -23.50 -7.21
CA ALA A 426 11.93 -24.58 -8.16
C ALA A 426 10.66 -24.27 -8.97
N PRO A 427 10.37 -24.97 -10.09
CA PRO A 427 9.09 -24.83 -10.77
C PRO A 427 7.91 -25.09 -9.83
N PHE A 428 6.79 -24.37 -10.01
CA PHE A 428 5.55 -24.64 -9.31
C PHE A 428 5.10 -26.10 -9.50
N LEU A 429 4.40 -26.62 -8.50
CA LEU A 429 3.85 -27.98 -8.54
C LEU A 429 2.42 -27.96 -9.09
N ILE A 430 2.08 -28.97 -9.89
CA ILE A 430 0.72 -29.19 -10.39
C ILE A 430 0.31 -30.63 -10.12
N LYS A 431 -0.92 -30.83 -9.64
CA LYS A 431 -1.46 -32.17 -9.35
C LYS A 431 -2.96 -32.23 -9.59
N MET A 432 -3.42 -33.34 -10.13
CA MET A 432 -4.86 -33.59 -10.25
C MET A 432 -5.44 -33.98 -8.89
N LYS A 433 -6.44 -33.23 -8.41
CA LYS A 433 -7.27 -33.57 -7.25
C LYS A 433 -8.74 -33.54 -7.66
N ASN A 434 -9.47 -34.61 -7.36
CA ASN A 434 -10.91 -34.73 -7.65
C ASN A 434 -11.29 -34.43 -9.12
N GLY A 435 -10.37 -34.67 -10.07
CA GLY A 435 -10.60 -34.40 -11.49
C GLY A 435 -10.21 -33.00 -11.97
N SER A 436 -9.79 -32.10 -11.07
CA SER A 436 -9.32 -30.76 -11.40
C SER A 436 -7.83 -30.60 -11.12
N PRO A 437 -7.09 -29.81 -11.91
CA PRO A 437 -5.71 -29.47 -11.62
C PRO A 437 -5.63 -28.55 -10.40
N VAL A 438 -4.61 -28.75 -9.58
CA VAL A 438 -4.27 -27.88 -8.44
C VAL A 438 -2.80 -27.49 -8.60
N LEU A 439 -2.57 -26.19 -8.76
CA LEU A 439 -1.25 -25.56 -8.81
C LEU A 439 -0.93 -24.96 -7.45
N TYR A 440 0.25 -25.28 -6.92
CA TYR A 440 0.63 -24.87 -5.57
C TYR A 440 2.14 -24.67 -5.42
N SER A 441 2.47 -23.89 -4.39
CA SER A 441 3.81 -23.68 -3.84
C SER A 441 3.94 -24.51 -2.55
N VAL A 442 5.15 -25.01 -2.25
CA VAL A 442 5.43 -25.71 -0.98
C VAL A 442 5.36 -24.78 0.23
N GLY A 443 5.33 -23.47 0.01
CA GLY A 443 5.14 -22.46 1.05
C GLY A 443 6.35 -22.30 1.97
N SER A 444 6.17 -21.53 3.03
CA SER A 444 7.25 -21.11 3.93
C SER A 444 7.92 -22.26 4.69
N ASN A 445 7.25 -23.41 4.83
CA ASN A 445 7.78 -24.58 5.53
C ASN A 445 8.61 -25.52 4.64
N GLN A 446 8.70 -25.23 3.32
CA GLN A 446 9.48 -26.00 2.35
C GLN A 446 9.08 -27.48 2.24
N THR A 447 7.84 -27.83 2.59
CA THR A 447 7.37 -29.22 2.65
C THR A 447 6.18 -29.41 1.72
N ASP A 448 6.35 -30.24 0.69
CA ASP A 448 5.25 -30.62 -0.21
C ASP A 448 4.20 -31.46 0.53
N ASN A 449 3.02 -30.89 0.72
CA ASN A 449 1.84 -31.55 1.29
C ASN A 449 0.84 -31.99 0.21
N GLY A 450 1.30 -32.10 -1.03
CA GLY A 450 0.52 -32.63 -2.15
C GLY A 450 -0.62 -31.72 -2.59
N GLY A 451 -0.52 -30.41 -2.37
CA GLY A 451 -1.51 -29.38 -2.69
C GLY A 451 -2.60 -29.23 -1.61
N GLU A 452 -2.29 -29.51 -0.35
CA GLU A 452 -3.25 -29.32 0.77
C GLU A 452 -3.19 -27.87 1.26
N HIS A 453 -4.16 -27.06 0.82
CA HIS A 453 -4.17 -25.62 1.09
C HIS A 453 -4.24 -25.29 2.58
N ARG A 454 -3.42 -24.33 2.99
CA ARG A 454 -3.50 -23.67 4.30
C ARG A 454 -3.22 -22.17 4.17
N LYS A 455 -4.10 -21.33 4.72
CA LYS A 455 -3.97 -19.85 4.67
C LYS A 455 -2.62 -19.35 5.20
N ASP A 456 -2.06 -20.04 6.18
CA ASP A 456 -0.80 -19.68 6.83
C ASP A 456 0.45 -20.13 6.04
N ALA A 457 0.32 -20.98 5.02
CA ALA A 457 1.44 -21.48 4.22
C ALA A 457 2.14 -20.38 3.39
N GLN A 458 1.42 -19.31 3.05
CA GLN A 458 2.00 -18.12 2.41
C GLN A 458 2.77 -17.26 3.40
N LYS A 459 2.48 -17.31 4.71
CA LYS A 459 3.02 -16.33 5.66
C LYS A 459 4.48 -16.63 5.97
N TRP A 460 5.27 -15.59 6.13
CA TRP A 460 6.63 -15.64 6.66
C TRP A 460 6.65 -16.21 8.09
N SER A 461 6.67 -17.54 8.19
CA SER A 461 6.66 -18.28 9.44
C SER A 461 7.13 -19.71 9.21
N ALA A 462 8.02 -20.19 10.07
CA ALA A 462 8.50 -21.57 10.06
C ALA A 462 7.50 -22.58 10.67
N VAL A 463 6.38 -22.09 11.21
CA VAL A 463 5.38 -22.92 11.92
C VAL A 463 4.18 -23.26 11.03
N SER A 464 4.12 -22.71 9.81
CA SER A 464 3.02 -23.01 8.89
C SER A 464 3.01 -24.50 8.52
N THR A 465 1.82 -25.06 8.41
CA THR A 465 1.61 -26.43 7.93
C THR A 465 0.79 -26.36 6.65
N GLY A 466 1.01 -27.25 5.68
CA GLY A 466 0.30 -27.25 4.41
C GLY A 466 1.04 -26.51 3.29
N ASP A 467 0.44 -26.56 2.09
CA ASP A 467 0.93 -25.90 0.89
C ASP A 467 0.18 -24.58 0.65
N TRP A 468 0.83 -23.68 -0.08
CA TRP A 468 0.19 -22.49 -0.62
C TRP A 468 -0.42 -22.81 -1.99
N VAL A 469 -1.67 -23.29 -1.99
CA VAL A 469 -2.45 -23.45 -3.23
C VAL A 469 -2.76 -22.08 -3.84
N LEU A 470 -2.44 -21.94 -5.12
CA LEU A 470 -2.52 -20.70 -5.88
C LEU A 470 -3.61 -20.77 -6.97
N TRP A 471 -3.90 -21.96 -7.49
CA TRP A 471 -4.96 -22.15 -8.47
C TRP A 471 -5.52 -23.59 -8.41
N PRO A 472 -6.85 -23.79 -8.42
CA PRO A 472 -7.88 -22.77 -8.20
C PRO A 472 -7.70 -22.07 -6.84
N SER A 473 -8.07 -20.79 -6.75
CA SER A 473 -7.88 -20.04 -5.49
C SER A 473 -8.88 -20.59 -4.48
N PRO A 474 -8.43 -21.12 -3.33
CA PRO A 474 -9.34 -21.65 -2.32
C PRO A 474 -10.06 -20.55 -1.53
N GLU A 475 -9.58 -19.30 -1.64
CA GLU A 475 -10.07 -18.09 -0.96
C GLU A 475 -9.86 -16.84 -1.81
#